data_AF-A0AAF1AR56-F1
#
_entry.id   AF-A0AAF1AR56-F1
#
_cell.length_a   1.000
_cell.length_b   1.000
_cell.length_c   1.000
_cell.angle_alpha   90.00
_cell.angle_beta   90.00
_cell.angle_gamma   90.00
#
_symmetry.space_group_name_H-M   'P 1'
#
loop_
_entity.id
_entity.type
_entity.pdbx_description
1 polymer ?
#
loop_
_entity_poly.entity_id
_entity_poly.type
_entity_poly.pdbx_seq_one_letter_code
_entity_poly.pdbx_strand_id
1 'polypeptide(L)'
;MNLKVKKFKWFLILFLFSYLIIIKLLPLRVYLHFADNPSVYHQKREICECATKYDHGCVLYECEGLCTKIDLTIAAYCSDKSTCLCIYVC
;
A
#
# COMPACT_ATOMS: atom_id res chain seq x y z
N MET A 1 -10.40 53.12 20.13
CA MET A 1 -9.44 52.18 19.51
C MET A 1 -10.14 50.91 19.04
N ASN A 2 -10.18 50.71 17.73
CA ASN A 2 -10.05 49.42 17.04
C ASN A 2 -11.08 48.28 17.25
N LEU A 3 -12.36 48.54 16.98
CA LEU A 3 -13.35 47.47 16.70
C LEU A 3 -13.10 46.75 15.36
N LYS A 4 -12.37 47.36 14.41
CA LYS A 4 -11.98 46.71 13.13
C LYS A 4 -11.04 45.51 13.33
N VAL A 5 -10.18 45.54 14.36
CA VAL A 5 -9.16 44.50 14.58
C VAL A 5 -9.75 43.17 15.04
N LYS A 6 -10.89 43.19 15.75
CA LYS A 6 -11.58 41.95 16.15
C LYS A 6 -12.14 41.20 14.94
N LYS A 7 -12.81 41.89 14.01
CA LYS A 7 -13.36 41.26 12.80
C LYS A 7 -12.26 40.66 11.91
N PHE A 8 -11.11 41.33 11.83
CA PHE A 8 -9.97 40.83 11.05
C PHE A 8 -9.38 39.54 11.62
N LYS A 9 -9.27 39.40 12.94
CA LYS A 9 -8.79 38.16 13.57
C LYS A 9 -9.70 36.97 13.29
N TRP A 10 -11.02 37.16 13.37
CA TRP A 10 -11.98 36.09 13.06
C TRP A 10 -11.94 35.67 11.59
N PHE A 11 -11.79 36.64 10.68
CA PHE A 11 -11.62 36.36 9.26
C PHE A 11 -10.35 35.55 8.98
N LEU A 12 -9.24 35.89 9.63
CA LEU A 12 -7.97 35.17 9.47
C LEU A 12 -8.06 33.72 9.94
N ILE A 13 -8.75 33.46 11.05
CA ILE A 13 -8.95 32.10 11.58
C ILE A 13 -9.81 31.27 10.63
N LEU A 14 -10.92 31.84 10.13
CA LEU A 14 -11.78 31.17 9.15
C LEU A 14 -11.02 30.85 7.85
N PHE A 15 -10.18 31.78 7.38
CA PHE A 15 -9.35 31.57 6.20
C PHE A 15 -8.34 30.43 6.40
N LEU A 16 -7.63 30.42 7.53
CA LEU A 16 -6.68 29.36 7.90
C LEU A 16 -7.35 27.98 7.96
N PHE A 17 -8.54 27.90 8.55
CA PHE A 17 -9.28 26.64 8.64
C PHE A 17 -9.71 26.13 7.25
N SER A 18 -10.21 27.04 6.41
CA SER A 18 -10.62 26.72 5.03
C SER A 18 -9.44 26.23 4.19
N TYR A 19 -8.28 26.88 4.34
CA TYR A 19 -7.05 26.52 3.65
C TYR A 19 -6.55 25.11 4.05
N LEU A 20 -6.59 24.79 5.35
CA LEU A 20 -6.21 23.46 5.85
C LEU A 20 -7.10 22.33 5.31
N ILE A 21 -8.40 22.59 5.13
CA ILE A 21 -9.33 21.63 4.52
C ILE A 21 -8.96 21.38 3.06
N ILE A 22 -8.71 22.43 2.29
CA ILE A 22 -8.35 22.32 0.86
C ILE A 22 -7.03 21.55 0.70
N ILE A 23 -6.02 21.83 1.53
CA ILE A 23 -4.73 21.11 1.50
C ILE A 23 -4.89 19.62 1.77
N LYS A 24 -5.80 19.20 2.66
CA LYS A 24 -6.03 17.77 2.91
C LYS A 24 -6.81 17.09 1.79
N LEU A 25 -7.72 17.82 1.13
CA LEU A 25 -8.55 17.27 0.05
C LEU A 25 -7.84 17.16 -1.30
N LEU A 26 -6.89 18.06 -1.61
CA LEU A 26 -6.13 18.03 -2.87
C LEU A 26 -5.31 16.75 -3.08
N PRO A 27 -4.45 16.29 -2.14
CA PRO A 27 -3.68 15.07 -2.31
C PRO A 27 -4.61 13.88 -2.40
N LEU A 28 -5.73 13.83 -1.66
CA LEU A 28 -6.67 12.72 -1.74
C LEU A 28 -7.24 12.52 -3.15
N ARG A 29 -7.58 13.62 -3.85
CA ARG A 29 -8.04 13.54 -5.25
C ARG A 29 -6.93 13.15 -6.22
N VAL A 30 -5.71 13.62 -6.01
CA VAL A 30 -4.55 13.23 -6.82
C VAL A 30 -4.23 11.75 -6.62
N TYR A 31 -4.23 11.26 -5.38
CA TYR A 31 -4.07 9.84 -5.05
C TYR A 31 -5.18 8.98 -5.65
N LEU A 32 -6.45 9.43 -5.64
CA LEU A 32 -7.56 8.74 -6.31
C LEU A 32 -7.40 8.70 -7.84
N HIS A 33 -6.94 9.80 -8.45
CA HIS A 33 -6.69 9.84 -9.90
C HIS A 33 -5.51 8.95 -10.34
N PHE A 34 -4.54 8.69 -9.44
CA PHE A 34 -3.50 7.69 -9.66
C PHE A 34 -3.96 6.26 -9.35
N ALA A 35 -4.96 6.07 -8.48
CA ALA A 35 -5.55 4.76 -8.22
C ALA A 35 -6.41 4.25 -9.39
N ASP A 36 -7.07 5.15 -10.13
CA ASP A 36 -7.90 4.80 -11.30
C ASP A 36 -7.11 4.68 -12.62
N ASN A 37 -5.81 4.97 -12.63
CA ASN A 37 -4.98 4.89 -13.83
C ASN A 37 -3.77 3.93 -13.65
N PRO A 38 -4.00 2.62 -13.47
CA PRO A 38 -2.94 1.61 -13.43
C PRO A 38 -2.26 1.37 -14.80
N SER A 39 -2.68 2.05 -15.86
CA SER A 39 -2.32 1.75 -17.26
C SER A 39 -1.02 2.39 -17.77
N VAL A 40 -0.42 3.35 -17.06
CA VAL A 40 0.78 4.07 -17.56
C VAL A 40 2.09 3.46 -17.08
N TYR A 41 2.04 2.50 -16.17
CA TYR A 41 3.13 1.57 -15.90
C TYR A 41 2.61 0.14 -16.07
N HIS A 42 2.49 -0.31 -17.32
CA HIS A 42 2.36 -1.74 -17.62
C HIS A 42 3.68 -2.46 -17.29
N GLN A 43 4.04 -2.50 -16.01
CA GLN A 43 4.81 -3.60 -15.48
C GLN A 43 3.79 -4.74 -15.37
N LYS A 44 3.75 -5.60 -16.40
CA LYS A 44 2.87 -6.77 -16.44
C LYS A 44 3.26 -7.67 -15.26
N ARG A 45 2.66 -7.47 -14.10
CA ARG A 45 2.86 -8.32 -12.91
C ARG A 45 2.09 -9.61 -13.15
N GLU A 46 2.80 -10.61 -13.63
CA GLU A 46 2.28 -11.95 -13.80
C GLU A 46 2.51 -12.68 -12.46
N ILE A 47 1.41 -13.09 -11.81
CA ILE A 47 1.50 -13.81 -10.54
C ILE A 47 1.89 -15.24 -10.89
N CYS A 48 3.07 -15.66 -10.44
CA CYS A 48 3.58 -17.00 -10.63
C CYS A 48 3.54 -17.79 -9.32
N GLU A 49 3.17 -19.06 -9.41
CA GLU A 49 3.16 -20.00 -8.28
C GLU A 49 4.29 -21.02 -8.45
N CYS A 50 5.08 -21.25 -7.39
CA CYS A 50 6.10 -22.29 -7.35
C CYS A 50 5.86 -23.21 -6.15
N ALA A 51 5.98 -24.52 -6.38
CA ALA A 51 5.87 -25.55 -5.35
C ALA A 51 7.25 -26.09 -4.97
N THR A 52 7.57 -26.10 -3.68
CA THR A 52 8.78 -26.72 -3.13
C THR A 52 8.39 -27.80 -2.11
N LYS A 53 9.02 -28.98 -2.20
CA LYS A 53 8.81 -30.07 -1.23
C LYS A 53 9.74 -29.93 -0.03
N TYR A 54 9.22 -30.28 1.14
CA TYR A 54 9.91 -30.16 2.41
C TYR A 54 9.86 -31.47 3.21
N ASP A 55 10.98 -31.85 3.83
CA ASP A 55 11.14 -33.19 4.42
C ASP A 55 10.62 -33.33 5.85
N HIS A 56 10.31 -32.21 6.54
CA HIS A 56 9.98 -32.20 7.98
C HIS A 56 8.58 -31.73 8.32
N GLY A 57 7.68 -31.67 7.34
CA GLY A 57 6.37 -31.05 7.54
C GLY A 57 6.34 -29.60 7.02
N CYS A 58 5.16 -29.04 6.78
CA CYS A 58 5.02 -27.67 6.31
C CYS A 58 4.67 -26.75 7.47
N VAL A 59 5.59 -25.85 7.79
CA VAL A 59 5.43 -24.82 8.82
C VAL A 59 5.57 -23.46 8.16
N LEU A 60 4.56 -22.59 8.34
CA LEU A 60 4.44 -21.35 7.57
C LEU A 60 5.68 -20.46 7.65
N TYR A 61 6.29 -20.27 8.83
CA TYR A 61 7.47 -19.41 8.97
C TYR A 61 8.71 -19.95 8.25
N GLU A 62 8.87 -21.28 8.17
CA GLU A 62 9.97 -21.92 7.42
C GLU A 62 9.72 -21.79 5.91
N CYS A 63 8.46 -21.94 5.52
CA CYS A 63 7.99 -21.74 4.15
C CYS A 63 8.28 -20.32 3.66
N GLU A 64 7.95 -19.31 4.48
CA GLU A 64 8.29 -17.91 4.22
C GLU A 64 9.81 -17.75 4.09
N GLY A 65 10.62 -18.30 4.99
CA GLY A 65 12.08 -18.21 4.92
C GLY A 65 12.68 -18.81 3.63
N LEU A 66 12.09 -19.89 3.10
CA LEU A 66 12.48 -20.47 1.81
C LEU A 66 12.09 -19.58 0.63
N CYS A 67 10.84 -19.12 0.61
CA CYS A 67 10.33 -18.28 -0.48
C CYS A 67 11.02 -16.90 -0.48
N THR A 68 11.43 -16.36 0.67
CA THR A 68 12.10 -15.05 0.77
C THR A 68 13.49 -15.03 0.13
N LYS A 69 14.13 -16.20 -0.09
CA LYS A 69 15.37 -16.29 -0.89
C LYS A 69 15.15 -15.98 -2.39
N ILE A 70 13.91 -15.87 -2.80
CA ILE A 70 13.47 -15.42 -4.12
C ILE A 70 12.94 -14.00 -3.89
N ASP A 71 13.74 -12.97 -4.20
CA ASP A 71 13.59 -11.53 -3.86
C ASP A 71 12.24 -10.84 -4.27
N LEU A 72 11.23 -11.59 -4.69
CA LEU A 72 9.96 -11.12 -5.25
C LEU A 72 8.72 -11.85 -4.70
N THR A 73 8.84 -12.55 -3.56
CA THR A 73 7.73 -13.30 -2.95
C THR A 73 6.68 -12.35 -2.34
N ILE A 74 5.43 -12.50 -2.75
CA ILE A 74 4.26 -11.77 -2.24
C ILE A 74 3.63 -12.51 -1.06
N ALA A 75 3.57 -13.84 -1.16
CA ALA A 75 2.95 -14.70 -0.16
C ALA A 75 3.54 -16.12 -0.21
N ALA A 76 3.55 -16.79 0.92
CA ALA A 76 3.87 -18.20 1.06
C ALA A 76 2.74 -18.92 1.81
N TYR A 77 2.44 -20.16 1.43
CA TYR A 77 1.39 -20.96 2.06
C TYR A 77 1.72 -22.44 2.01
N CYS A 78 1.17 -23.19 2.95
CA CYS A 78 1.28 -24.64 3.00
C CYS A 78 0.07 -25.28 2.30
N SER A 79 0.31 -26.01 1.21
CA SER A 79 -0.75 -26.72 0.47
C SER A 79 -1.07 -28.08 1.08
N ASP A 80 -0.01 -28.82 1.43
CA ASP A 80 -0.07 -30.16 2.02
C ASP A 80 0.91 -30.24 3.20
N LYS A 81 0.89 -31.35 3.95
CA LYS A 81 1.83 -31.59 5.05
C LYS A 81 3.30 -31.40 4.67
N SER A 82 3.70 -31.44 3.40
CA SER A 82 5.10 -31.33 2.97
C SER A 82 5.31 -30.40 1.77
N THR A 83 4.31 -29.61 1.38
CA THR A 83 4.36 -28.80 0.15
C THR A 83 4.19 -27.33 0.48
N CYS A 84 5.24 -26.55 0.19
CA CYS A 84 5.25 -25.10 0.25
C CYS A 84 4.91 -24.51 -1.11
N LEU A 85 3.93 -23.61 -1.15
CA LEU A 85 3.60 -22.83 -2.32
C LEU A 85 4.05 -21.38 -2.09
N CYS A 86 4.89 -20.88 -3.00
CA CYS A 86 5.36 -19.51 -3.03
C CYS A 86 4.66 -18.77 -4.18
N ILE A 87 4.00 -17.66 -3.89
CA ILE A 87 3.50 -16.72 -4.89
C ILE A 87 4.50 -15.58 -5.03
N TYR A 88 4.99 -15.34 -6.25
CA TYR A 88 5.92 -14.26 -6.56
C TYR A 88 5.46 -13.47 -7.78
N VAL A 89 5.96 -12.24 -7.89
CA VAL A 89 5.79 -11.42 -9.09
C VAL A 89 6.85 -11.81 -10.12
N CYS A 90 6.41 -12.35 -11.24
CA CYS A 90 7.11 -12.31 -12.52
C CYS A 90 6.70 -11.03 -13.28
#